data_AF-A0A958SQ93-F1
#
_entry.id   AF-A0A958SQ93-F1
#
_cell.length_a   1.000
_cell.length_b   1.000
_cell.length_c   1.000
_cell.angle_alpha   90.00
_cell.angle_beta   90.00
_cell.angle_gamma   90.00
#
_symmetry.space_group_name_H-M   'P 1'
#
loop_
_entity.id
_entity.type
_entity.pdbx_description
1 polymer ?
#
loop_
_entity_poly.entity_id
_entity_poly.type
_entity_poly.pdbx_seq_one_letter_code
_entity_poly.pdbx_strand_id
1 'polypeptide(L)'
;MIKWFFKVEDRYESYFDKESILPYKFIRKIDEGGHTKDVEINFDQANNKAEVHNKKHNRKQTFTTKPNIQDMVSTYYYLRNKVDTSKLKIGDEFFADMFFDEENYGFKLKYLGEETISTDFGKVKSLVFRPYVLAGRVFKEEESLTLWVSNDKNKIPLRVKADLAVGSLRADLEAFKGLKHPFKIVVD
;
A
#
# COMPACT_ATOMS: atom_id res chain seq x y z
N MET A 1 8.46 15.57 -29.78
CA MET A 1 8.89 16.20 -28.52
C MET A 1 7.72 16.05 -27.54
N ILE A 2 7.61 14.92 -26.83
CA ILE A 2 6.41 14.61 -26.03
C ILE A 2 6.69 14.99 -24.58
N LYS A 3 6.34 16.23 -24.20
CA LYS A 3 6.15 16.59 -22.80
C LYS A 3 4.70 16.27 -22.44
N TRP A 4 4.45 15.09 -21.90
CA TRP A 4 3.21 14.85 -21.15
C TRP A 4 3.59 14.74 -19.66
N PHE A 5 4.03 15.87 -19.11
CA PHE A 5 4.03 16.05 -17.67
C PHE A 5 2.59 16.43 -17.31
N PHE A 6 1.79 15.45 -16.90
CA PHE A 6 0.49 15.70 -16.29
C PHE A 6 0.64 15.64 -14.76
N LYS A 7 -0.09 16.50 -14.07
CA LYS A 7 -0.09 16.53 -12.61
C LYS A 7 -0.85 15.29 -12.10
N VAL A 8 -0.28 14.65 -11.07
CA VAL A 8 -0.91 13.56 -10.32
C VAL A 8 -1.19 14.09 -8.91
N GLU A 9 -2.44 14.09 -8.50
CA GLU A 9 -2.88 14.47 -7.15
C GLU A 9 -3.83 13.42 -6.59
N ASP A 10 -3.22 12.47 -5.87
CA ASP A 10 -3.90 11.29 -5.36
C ASP A 10 -3.96 11.32 -3.83
N ARG A 11 -5.14 11.06 -3.29
CA ARG A 11 -5.42 10.98 -1.86
C ARG A 11 -6.12 9.67 -1.53
N TYR A 12 -5.43 8.86 -0.73
CA TYR A 12 -5.92 7.61 -0.18
C TYR A 12 -5.94 7.71 1.34
N GLU A 13 -7.09 7.43 1.96
CA GLU A 13 -7.24 7.43 3.42
C GLU A 13 -7.93 6.15 3.87
N SER A 14 -7.48 5.62 5.00
CA SER A 14 -8.15 4.52 5.68
C SER A 14 -8.36 4.87 7.14
N TYR A 15 -9.53 4.46 7.64
CA TYR A 15 -9.93 4.55 9.03
C TYR A 15 -10.19 3.12 9.50
N PHE A 16 -9.40 2.68 10.47
CA PHE A 16 -9.44 1.33 10.99
C PHE A 16 -9.37 1.33 12.51
N ASP A 17 -9.89 0.26 13.10
CA ASP A 17 -9.81 0.04 14.54
C ASP A 17 -8.35 -0.17 14.98
N LYS A 18 -7.97 0.39 16.12
CA LYS A 18 -6.57 0.42 16.58
C LYS A 18 -6.06 -0.95 17.02
N GLU A 19 -6.94 -1.81 17.52
CA GLU A 19 -6.58 -3.10 18.08
C GLU A 19 -6.64 -4.19 17.02
N SER A 20 -7.76 -4.29 16.32
CA SER A 20 -7.99 -5.29 15.27
C SER A 20 -7.36 -4.93 13.92
N ILE A 21 -7.07 -3.64 13.67
CA ILE A 21 -6.57 -3.13 12.37
C ILE A 21 -7.55 -3.45 11.23
N LEU A 22 -8.84 -3.59 11.54
CA LEU A 22 -9.87 -3.77 10.52
C LEU A 22 -10.39 -2.40 10.08
N PRO A 23 -10.37 -2.09 8.77
CA PRO A 23 -10.94 -0.85 8.27
C PRO A 23 -12.46 -0.85 8.40
N TYR A 24 -13.01 0.30 8.74
CA TYR A 24 -14.43 0.60 8.68
C TYR A 24 -14.75 1.67 7.63
N LYS A 25 -13.74 2.43 7.17
CA LYS A 25 -13.90 3.42 6.10
C LYS A 25 -12.63 3.59 5.27
N PHE A 26 -12.78 3.69 3.95
CA PHE A 26 -11.72 4.02 3.00
C PHE A 26 -12.18 5.13 2.05
N ILE A 27 -11.29 6.07 1.74
CA ILE A 27 -11.53 7.17 0.80
C ILE A 27 -10.44 7.15 -0.26
N ARG A 28 -10.84 7.19 -1.53
CA ARG A 28 -9.97 7.30 -2.69
C ARG A 28 -10.43 8.47 -3.55
N LYS A 29 -9.60 9.51 -3.62
CA LYS A 29 -9.78 10.65 -4.51
C LYS A 29 -8.53 10.81 -5.37
N ILE A 30 -8.67 10.64 -6.68
CA ILE A 30 -7.55 10.69 -7.63
C ILE A 30 -7.81 11.75 -8.70
N ASP A 31 -6.76 12.42 -9.13
CA ASP A 31 -6.73 13.31 -10.28
C ASP A 31 -5.39 13.16 -11.00
N GLU A 32 -5.40 12.39 -12.08
CA GLU A 32 -4.24 12.02 -12.88
C GLU A 32 -4.41 12.54 -14.30
N GLY A 33 -4.16 13.83 -14.52
CA GLY A 33 -4.22 14.43 -15.85
C GLY A 33 -5.59 14.33 -16.53
N GLY A 34 -6.69 14.38 -15.76
CA GLY A 34 -8.06 14.26 -16.26
C GLY A 34 -8.72 12.90 -16.00
N HIS A 35 -7.95 11.88 -15.61
CA HIS A 35 -8.52 10.66 -15.02
C HIS A 35 -8.82 10.91 -13.54
N THR A 36 -10.11 11.00 -13.20
CA THR A 36 -10.55 11.27 -11.82
C THR A 36 -11.43 10.17 -11.25
N LYS A 37 -11.26 9.86 -9.96
CA LYS A 37 -12.18 9.06 -9.14
C LYS A 37 -12.44 9.78 -7.83
N ASP A 38 -13.65 9.61 -7.31
CA ASP A 38 -14.04 10.03 -5.96
C ASP A 38 -14.93 8.93 -5.38
N VAL A 39 -14.32 8.07 -4.59
CA VAL A 39 -14.92 6.85 -4.05
C VAL A 39 -14.74 6.83 -2.54
N GLU A 40 -15.83 6.52 -1.85
CA GLU A 40 -15.85 6.22 -0.43
C GLU A 40 -16.37 4.81 -0.22
N ILE A 41 -15.71 4.02 0.62
CA ILE A 41 -16.11 2.65 0.97
C ILE A 41 -16.32 2.60 2.47
N ASN A 42 -17.50 2.14 2.90
CA ASN A 42 -17.78 1.82 4.30
C ASN A 42 -17.82 0.30 4.46
N PHE A 43 -17.01 -0.22 5.38
CA PHE A 43 -16.88 -1.66 5.62
C PHE A 43 -17.71 -2.06 6.84
N ASP A 44 -18.60 -3.04 6.62
CA ASP A 44 -19.27 -3.78 7.67
C ASP A 44 -18.57 -5.13 7.83
N GLN A 45 -17.57 -5.14 8.70
CA GLN A 45 -16.74 -6.31 8.97
C GLN A 45 -17.53 -7.45 9.63
N ALA A 46 -18.59 -7.14 10.38
CA ALA A 46 -19.40 -8.15 11.06
C ALA A 46 -20.27 -8.93 10.07
N ASN A 47 -20.81 -8.25 9.06
CA ASN A 47 -21.66 -8.86 8.03
C ASN A 47 -20.92 -9.17 6.72
N ASN A 48 -19.60 -8.94 6.66
CA ASN A 48 -18.76 -9.12 5.47
C ASN A 48 -19.28 -8.36 4.25
N LYS A 49 -19.52 -7.06 4.40
CA LYS A 49 -20.02 -6.18 3.33
C LYS A 49 -19.18 -4.91 3.18
N ALA A 50 -19.11 -4.42 1.95
CA ALA A 50 -18.58 -3.10 1.62
C ALA A 50 -19.64 -2.28 0.89
N GLU A 51 -20.06 -1.16 1.47
CA GLU A 51 -20.88 -0.16 0.77
C GLU A 51 -19.96 0.82 0.05
N VAL A 52 -19.98 0.78 -1.28
CA VAL A 52 -19.21 1.64 -2.16
C VAL A 52 -20.09 2.79 -2.62
N HIS A 53 -19.66 4.02 -2.34
CA HIS A 53 -20.25 5.24 -2.83
C HIS A 53 -19.29 5.90 -3.82
N ASN A 54 -19.60 5.75 -5.11
CA ASN A 54 -18.94 6.46 -6.19
C ASN A 54 -19.58 7.85 -6.34
N LYS A 55 -18.96 8.86 -5.75
CA LYS A 55 -19.48 10.24 -5.69
C LYS A 55 -19.48 10.91 -7.06
N LYS A 56 -18.50 10.57 -7.92
CA LYS A 56 -18.41 11.10 -9.29
C LYS A 56 -19.62 10.72 -10.15
N HIS A 57 -20.15 9.50 -9.96
CA HIS A 57 -21.32 9.01 -10.69
C HIS A 57 -22.60 8.96 -9.85
N ASN A 58 -22.56 9.48 -8.62
CA ASN A 58 -23.64 9.41 -7.63
C ASN A 58 -24.26 8.00 -7.51
N ARG A 59 -23.42 6.97 -7.51
CA ARG A 59 -23.84 5.56 -7.48
C ARG A 59 -23.43 4.94 -6.16
N LYS A 60 -24.36 4.23 -5.53
CA LYS A 60 -24.13 3.41 -4.35
C LYS A 60 -24.36 1.94 -4.65
N GLN A 61 -23.47 1.09 -4.18
CA GLN A 61 -23.55 -0.35 -4.35
C GLN A 61 -23.03 -1.03 -3.09
N THR A 62 -23.52 -2.24 -2.82
CA THR A 62 -23.01 -3.07 -1.73
C THR A 62 -22.45 -4.35 -2.30
N PHE A 63 -21.26 -4.71 -1.88
CA PHE A 63 -20.56 -5.92 -2.29
C PHE A 63 -20.32 -6.81 -1.08
N THR A 64 -20.34 -8.12 -1.30
CA THR A 64 -19.86 -9.09 -0.30
C THR A 64 -18.34 -9.03 -0.26
N THR A 65 -17.78 -9.01 0.95
CA THR A 65 -16.34 -9.08 1.17
C THR A 65 -15.93 -10.42 1.75
N LYS A 66 -14.64 -10.75 1.69
CA LYS A 66 -14.10 -11.81 2.55
C LYS A 66 -14.07 -11.36 4.02
N PRO A 67 -13.96 -12.29 4.97
CA PRO A 67 -13.72 -11.96 6.38
C PRO A 67 -12.39 -11.23 6.58
N ASN A 68 -12.36 -10.29 7.53
CA ASN A 68 -11.17 -9.50 7.90
C ASN A 68 -10.53 -8.73 6.73
N ILE A 69 -11.37 -8.32 5.77
CA ILE A 69 -10.94 -7.66 4.55
C ILE A 69 -10.24 -6.34 4.87
N GLN A 70 -9.15 -6.08 4.17
CA GLN A 70 -8.37 -4.84 4.28
C GLN A 70 -8.67 -3.93 3.09
N ASP A 71 -8.41 -2.64 3.21
CA ASP A 71 -8.24 -1.75 2.06
C ASP A 71 -6.75 -1.59 1.73
N MET A 72 -6.43 -0.85 0.67
CA MET A 72 -5.05 -0.68 0.21
C MET A 72 -4.12 -0.08 1.27
N VAL A 73 -4.60 0.91 2.04
CA VAL A 73 -3.80 1.59 3.05
C VAL A 73 -3.75 0.75 4.33
N SER A 74 -4.89 0.21 4.77
CA SER A 74 -4.93 -0.63 5.98
C SER A 74 -4.13 -1.92 5.83
N THR A 75 -4.05 -2.49 4.62
CA THR A 75 -3.22 -3.67 4.30
C THR A 75 -1.76 -3.44 4.69
N TYR A 76 -1.23 -2.25 4.41
CA TYR A 76 0.14 -1.91 4.79
C TYR A 76 0.31 -1.92 6.33
N TYR A 77 -0.58 -1.26 7.07
CA TYR A 77 -0.52 -1.22 8.53
C TYR A 77 -0.74 -2.59 9.17
N TYR A 78 -1.62 -3.40 8.61
CA TYR A 78 -1.85 -4.78 9.01
C TYR A 78 -0.57 -5.62 8.89
N LEU A 79 0.07 -5.60 7.71
CA LEU A 79 1.31 -6.36 7.49
C LEU A 79 2.48 -5.80 8.30
N ARG A 80 2.59 -4.48 8.45
CA ARG A 80 3.59 -3.80 9.28
C ARG A 80 3.62 -4.30 10.72
N ASN A 81 2.45 -4.65 11.27
CA ASN A 81 2.30 -5.18 12.62
C ASN A 81 2.41 -6.71 12.69
N LYS A 82 1.94 -7.42 11.66
CA LYS A 82 1.91 -8.89 11.64
C LYS A 82 3.26 -9.53 11.29
N VAL A 83 4.08 -8.86 10.48
CA VAL A 83 5.36 -9.40 10.02
C VAL A 83 6.45 -9.20 11.07
N ASP A 84 6.95 -10.31 11.61
CA ASP A 84 8.15 -10.33 12.46
C ASP A 84 9.41 -10.24 11.58
N THR A 85 9.98 -9.04 11.51
CA THR A 85 11.12 -8.75 10.64
C THR A 85 12.43 -9.37 11.14
N SER A 86 12.50 -9.85 12.39
CA SER A 86 13.73 -10.39 12.98
C SER A 86 14.13 -11.78 12.45
N LYS A 87 13.20 -12.46 11.75
CA LYS A 87 13.35 -13.85 11.29
C LYS A 87 13.20 -14.00 9.78
N LEU A 88 13.14 -12.89 9.04
CA LEU A 88 12.88 -12.89 7.60
C LEU A 88 13.99 -13.59 6.83
N LYS A 89 13.58 -14.40 5.87
CA LYS A 89 14.44 -15.01 4.85
C LYS A 89 13.99 -14.56 3.47
N ILE A 90 14.95 -14.29 2.59
CA ILE A 90 14.66 -13.93 1.21
C ILE A 90 13.71 -14.98 0.60
N GLY A 91 12.62 -14.50 0.02
CA GLY A 91 11.57 -15.34 -0.53
C GLY A 91 10.38 -15.60 0.38
N ASP A 92 10.43 -15.21 1.67
CA ASP A 92 9.27 -15.29 2.56
C ASP A 92 8.08 -14.51 1.99
N GLU A 93 6.88 -15.10 2.07
CA GLU A 93 5.64 -14.55 1.52
C GLU A 93 4.59 -14.35 2.61
N PHE A 94 3.90 -13.21 2.57
CA PHE A 94 2.83 -12.84 3.48
C PHE A 94 1.57 -12.55 2.70
N PHE A 95 0.41 -12.93 3.25
CA PHE A 95 -0.87 -12.83 2.55
C PHE A 95 -1.88 -12.00 3.34
N ALA A 96 -2.71 -11.28 2.61
CA ALA A 96 -3.90 -10.59 3.10
C ALA A 96 -5.00 -10.66 2.04
N ASP A 97 -6.25 -10.47 2.44
CA ASP A 97 -7.34 -10.20 1.52
C ASP A 97 -7.63 -8.69 1.50
N MET A 98 -7.76 -8.13 0.31
CA MET A 98 -7.94 -6.70 0.09
C MET A 98 -9.20 -6.44 -0.76
N PHE A 99 -10.03 -5.48 -0.37
CA PHE A 99 -11.11 -4.98 -1.21
C PHE A 99 -10.67 -3.69 -1.89
N PHE A 100 -10.72 -3.70 -3.21
CA PHE A 100 -10.30 -2.57 -4.03
C PHE A 100 -11.10 -2.56 -5.33
N ASP A 101 -11.42 -1.37 -5.86
CA ASP A 101 -12.18 -1.20 -7.12
C ASP A 101 -13.39 -2.16 -7.27
N GLU A 102 -14.21 -2.26 -6.21
CA GLU A 102 -15.45 -3.06 -6.17
C GLU A 102 -15.23 -4.60 -6.16
N GLU A 103 -13.99 -5.07 -5.99
CA GLU A 103 -13.62 -6.49 -6.04
C GLU A 103 -12.81 -6.95 -4.82
N ASN A 104 -12.88 -8.26 -4.53
CA ASN A 104 -12.03 -8.92 -3.53
C ASN A 104 -10.77 -9.47 -4.20
N TYR A 105 -9.61 -8.97 -3.78
CA TYR A 105 -8.30 -9.42 -4.23
C TYR A 105 -7.56 -10.19 -3.15
N GLY A 106 -6.87 -11.25 -3.55
CA GLY A 106 -5.77 -11.77 -2.76
C GLY A 106 -4.57 -10.83 -2.91
N PHE A 107 -3.94 -10.46 -1.80
CA PHE A 107 -2.71 -9.69 -1.76
C PHE A 107 -1.57 -10.55 -1.23
N LYS A 108 -0.41 -10.49 -1.87
CA LYS A 108 0.81 -11.17 -1.42
C LYS A 108 1.97 -10.18 -1.35
N LEU A 109 2.70 -10.18 -0.25
CA LEU A 109 3.93 -9.42 -0.05
C LEU A 109 5.10 -10.40 0.05
N LYS A 110 6.06 -10.31 -0.87
CA LYS A 110 7.26 -11.14 -0.88
C LYS A 110 8.47 -10.36 -0.40
N TYR A 111 9.24 -10.90 0.53
CA TYR A 111 10.49 -10.30 0.98
C TYR A 111 11.63 -10.60 0.00
N LEU A 112 12.35 -9.56 -0.41
CA LEU A 112 13.45 -9.65 -1.40
C LEU A 112 14.84 -9.53 -0.76
N GLY A 113 14.94 -9.04 0.47
CA GLY A 113 16.20 -8.86 1.18
C GLY A 113 16.35 -7.47 1.77
N GLU A 114 17.59 -7.09 2.07
CA GLU A 114 17.92 -5.79 2.65
C GLU A 114 18.77 -4.96 1.68
N GLU A 115 18.49 -3.65 1.65
CA GLU A 115 19.28 -2.68 0.90
C GLU A 115 19.50 -1.43 1.76
N THR A 116 20.64 -0.77 1.59
CA THR A 116 20.84 0.58 2.14
C THR A 116 20.56 1.59 1.03
N ILE A 117 19.55 2.44 1.21
CA ILE A 117 19.14 3.42 0.21
C ILE A 117 19.46 4.84 0.66
N SER A 118 19.79 5.71 -0.29
CA SER A 118 19.88 7.15 -0.06
C SER A 118 18.47 7.77 -0.08
N THR A 119 18.19 8.54 0.96
CA THR A 119 16.96 9.33 1.14
C THR A 119 17.34 10.78 1.46
N ASP A 120 16.37 11.68 1.45
CA ASP A 120 16.59 13.08 1.86
C ASP A 120 16.94 13.23 3.36
N PHE A 121 16.77 12.15 4.14
CA PHE A 121 17.15 12.07 5.55
C PHE A 121 18.54 11.42 5.77
N GLY A 122 19.24 11.04 4.70
CA GLY A 122 20.50 10.30 4.75
C GLY A 122 20.39 8.86 4.25
N LYS A 123 21.46 8.07 4.47
CA LYS A 123 21.48 6.63 4.12
C LYS A 123 20.68 5.84 5.15
N VAL A 124 19.77 4.98 4.71
CA VAL A 124 18.87 4.21 5.60
C VAL A 124 18.93 2.73 5.23
N LYS A 125 19.16 1.86 6.23
CA LYS A 125 19.00 0.41 6.06
C LYS A 125 17.52 0.09 5.89
N SER A 126 17.18 -0.68 4.89
CA SER A 126 15.80 -0.94 4.50
C SER A 126 15.57 -2.41 4.15
N LEU A 127 14.34 -2.85 4.42
CA LEU A 127 13.78 -4.12 3.99
C LEU A 127 13.08 -3.91 2.65
N VAL A 128 13.36 -4.78 1.69
CA VAL A 128 12.83 -4.69 0.32
C VAL A 128 11.75 -5.72 0.13
N PHE A 129 10.60 -5.29 -0.38
CA PHE A 129 9.45 -6.16 -0.63
C PHE A 129 8.90 -5.97 -2.04
N ARG A 130 8.27 -7.03 -2.56
CA ARG A 130 7.47 -6.99 -3.78
C ARG A 130 6.00 -7.31 -3.47
N PRO A 131 5.08 -6.36 -3.69
CA PRO A 131 3.65 -6.63 -3.61
C PRO A 131 3.16 -7.33 -4.89
N TYR A 132 2.14 -8.17 -4.74
CA TYR A 132 1.45 -8.87 -5.82
C TYR A 132 -0.06 -8.86 -5.56
N VAL A 133 -0.85 -8.71 -6.62
CA VAL A 133 -2.31 -8.78 -6.58
C VAL A 133 -2.77 -10.02 -7.37
N LEU A 134 -3.77 -10.72 -6.83
CA LEU A 134 -4.31 -11.92 -7.46
C LEU A 134 -5.22 -11.53 -8.63
N ALA A 135 -4.82 -11.85 -9.87
CA ALA A 135 -5.64 -11.69 -11.05
C ALA A 135 -6.12 -13.06 -11.54
N GLY A 136 -7.40 -13.36 -11.33
CA GLY A 136 -7.96 -14.69 -11.61
C GLY A 136 -7.37 -15.76 -10.69
N ARG A 137 -6.59 -16.71 -11.26
CA ARG A 137 -5.96 -17.81 -10.49
C ARG A 137 -4.45 -17.61 -10.25
N VAL A 138 -3.89 -16.49 -10.69
CA VAL A 138 -2.43 -16.27 -10.67
C VAL A 138 -2.13 -14.89 -10.08
N PHE A 139 -1.17 -14.84 -9.16
CA PHE A 139 -0.61 -13.57 -8.71
C PHE A 139 0.20 -12.97 -9.85
N LYS A 140 -0.23 -11.79 -10.32
CA LYS A 140 0.52 -11.07 -11.34
C LYS A 140 1.50 -10.14 -10.66
N GLU A 141 2.69 -10.06 -11.25
CA GLU A 141 3.59 -8.93 -11.04
C GLU A 141 2.98 -7.76 -11.81
N GLU A 142 2.19 -6.92 -11.14
CA GLU A 142 1.87 -5.60 -11.68
C GLU A 142 3.19 -4.80 -11.73
N GLU A 143 3.61 -4.43 -12.94
CA GLU A 143 4.71 -3.49 -13.24
C GLU A 143 5.79 -3.43 -12.15
N SER A 144 6.56 -4.52 -11.99
CA SER A 144 7.62 -4.78 -10.99
C SER A 144 7.68 -3.80 -9.80
N LEU A 145 6.57 -3.67 -9.08
CA LEU A 145 6.53 -2.81 -7.92
C LEU A 145 7.56 -3.30 -6.88
N THR A 146 8.30 -2.36 -6.33
CA THR A 146 9.27 -2.61 -5.27
C THR A 146 9.08 -1.58 -4.17
N LEU A 147 8.97 -2.06 -2.93
CA LEU A 147 8.70 -1.28 -1.74
C LEU A 147 9.90 -1.39 -0.79
N TRP A 148 10.51 -0.27 -0.45
CA TRP A 148 11.53 -0.18 0.59
C TRP A 148 10.90 0.34 1.87
N VAL A 149 11.16 -0.36 2.97
CA VAL A 149 10.64 -0.04 4.30
C VAL A 149 11.83 0.08 5.27
N SER A 150 11.85 1.03 6.20
CA SER A 150 12.96 1.18 7.14
C SER A 150 13.20 -0.12 7.92
N ASN A 151 14.46 -0.54 8.04
CA ASN A 151 14.86 -1.68 8.85
C ASN A 151 15.04 -1.25 10.31
N ASP A 152 13.94 -0.77 10.90
CA ASP A 152 13.83 -0.43 12.32
C ASP A 152 12.46 -0.85 12.86
N LYS A 153 12.21 -0.59 14.16
CA LYS A 153 10.93 -0.96 14.78
C LYS A 153 9.75 -0.18 14.22
N ASN A 154 9.98 1.01 13.65
CA ASN A 154 8.91 1.76 13.02
C ASN A 154 8.50 1.10 11.71
N LYS A 155 9.42 0.59 10.88
CA LYS A 155 9.09 0.03 9.56
C LYS A 155 8.30 1.04 8.72
N ILE A 156 8.87 2.22 8.46
CA ILE A 156 8.24 3.32 7.70
C ILE A 156 8.44 3.06 6.21
N PRO A 157 7.47 3.31 5.32
CA PRO A 157 7.70 3.17 3.89
C PRO A 157 8.63 4.31 3.45
N LEU A 158 9.75 3.96 2.82
CA LEU A 158 10.79 4.91 2.41
C LEU A 158 10.72 5.25 0.93
N ARG A 159 10.42 4.24 0.10
CA ARG A 159 10.36 4.36 -1.35
C ARG A 159 9.43 3.32 -1.94
N VAL A 160 8.67 3.72 -2.95
CA VAL A 160 7.96 2.83 -3.87
C VAL A 160 8.51 3.09 -5.26
N LYS A 161 8.82 2.04 -6.00
CA LYS A 161 9.24 2.12 -7.40
C LYS A 161 8.42 1.16 -8.25
N ALA A 162 7.92 1.64 -9.38
CA ALA A 162 7.33 0.81 -10.43
C ALA A 162 8.27 0.86 -11.64
N ASP A 163 8.75 -0.28 -12.14
CA ASP A 163 9.48 -0.26 -13.42
C ASP A 163 8.47 -0.34 -14.57
N LEU A 164 8.68 0.52 -15.56
CA LEU A 164 7.87 0.59 -16.77
C LEU A 164 8.65 0.00 -17.94
N ALA A 165 7.96 -0.29 -19.04
CA ALA A 165 8.61 -0.71 -20.29
C ALA A 165 9.69 0.28 -20.75
N VAL A 166 9.49 1.58 -20.46
CA VAL A 166 10.48 2.64 -20.68
C VAL A 166 10.55 3.52 -19.43
N GLY A 167 11.60 3.33 -18.63
CA GLY A 167 11.85 4.12 -17.42
C GLY A 167 11.24 3.52 -16.16
N SER A 168 11.02 4.36 -15.14
CA SER A 168 10.40 3.93 -13.87
C SER A 168 9.72 5.11 -13.20
N LEU A 169 8.63 4.84 -12.49
CA LEU A 169 8.03 5.76 -11.54
C LEU A 169 8.63 5.51 -10.16
N ARG A 170 8.93 6.59 -9.42
CA ARG A 170 9.51 6.53 -8.08
C ARG A 170 8.81 7.54 -7.18
N ALA A 171 8.31 7.05 -6.05
CA ALA A 171 7.80 7.86 -4.95
C ALA A 171 8.73 7.70 -3.76
N ASP A 172 9.21 8.82 -3.22
CA ASP A 172 10.10 8.88 -2.06
C ASP A 172 9.35 9.47 -0.86
N LEU A 173 9.69 8.99 0.34
CA LEU A 173 9.18 9.57 1.58
C LEU A 173 9.71 11.01 1.72
N GLU A 174 8.79 11.98 1.70
CA GLU A 174 9.12 13.40 1.82
C GLU A 174 9.23 13.87 3.28
N ALA A 175 8.36 13.37 4.17
CA ALA A 175 8.36 13.75 5.58
C ALA A 175 7.68 12.70 6.47
N PHE A 176 8.07 12.67 7.75
CA PHE A 176 7.41 11.88 8.79
C PHE A 176 7.45 12.60 10.14
N LYS A 177 6.51 12.28 11.03
CA LYS A 177 6.45 12.81 12.40
C LYS A 177 5.80 11.81 13.36
N GLY A 178 5.99 12.03 14.67
CA GLY A 178 5.29 11.25 15.71
C GLY A 178 5.71 9.78 15.78
N LEU A 179 6.99 9.48 15.51
CA LEU A 179 7.48 8.11 15.55
C LEU A 179 7.50 7.55 16.98
N LYS A 180 7.12 6.26 17.10
CA LYS A 180 7.18 5.54 18.37
C LYS A 180 8.59 5.15 18.77
N HIS A 181 9.46 4.91 17.77
CA HIS A 181 10.84 4.52 17.97
C HIS A 181 11.78 5.48 17.21
N PRO A 182 13.07 5.57 17.58
CA PRO A 182 14.03 6.37 16.84
C PRO A 182 14.15 5.92 15.37
N PHE A 183 14.24 6.88 14.46
CA PHE A 183 14.58 6.65 13.06
C PHE A 183 16.10 6.49 12.94
N LYS A 184 16.55 5.43 12.28
CA LYS A 184 17.99 5.09 12.20
C LYS A 184 18.55 5.42 10.81
N ILE A 185 19.60 6.23 10.80
CA ILE A 185 20.42 6.49 9.62
C ILE A 185 21.78 5.80 9.77
N VAL A 186 22.42 5.49 8.65
CA VAL A 186 23.80 5.03 8.59
C VAL A 186 24.69 6.26 8.51
N VAL A 187 25.60 6.40 9.46
CA VAL A 187 26.66 7.42 9.46
C VAL A 187 27.93 6.72 9.00
N ASP A 188 28.60 7.31 8.01
CA ASP A 188 29.91 6.86 7.52
C ASP A 188 31.02 7.22 8.53
#